data_AF-A0A3R6YHE7-F1
#
_entry.id   AF-A0A3R6YHE7-F1
#
_cell.length_a   1.000
_cell.length_b   1.000
_cell.length_c   1.000
_cell.angle_alpha   90.00
_cell.angle_beta   90.00
_cell.angle_gamma   90.00
#
_symmetry.space_group_name_H-M   'P 1'
#
loop_
_entity.id
_entity.type
_entity.pdbx_description
1 polymer ?
#
loop_
_entity_poly.entity_id
_entity_poly.type
_entity_poly.pdbx_seq_one_letter_code
_entity_poly.pdbx_strand_id
1 'polypeptide(L)'
;MINLAANRAFDVSSYMSLLKSVITTLAYRKISVMISIHSLTPQSSGGAWFNGAISKDMFLKAIDMLASELCSAHYWNVIGLDLKNEPYESTWGDNGPMDFHQGATIIGNRMLSKCPQWLAFVEGVVAAHEVEIDGNTYNFYDWWGGGLQRAKEFPVVYAPHYYNPAVYPQSYLFGKGGVVGGNGAMIGYKELPDSVLRQRVSATMDSMFGFLTKSQDAAVVLGEFGGLYAQDLHPMKTTKRCTDFTVQEIMRPGYVGGYVWSMNPESAYQFNPSDTRGNFVEGVLNLDWLTVNTEFLAALKPLDQMADLKMFPCFDKPASP
;
A
#
# COMPACT_ATOMS: atom_id res chain seq x y z
N MET A 1 3.33 -10.48 -22.56
CA MET A 1 2.61 -11.17 -23.67
C MET A 1 1.42 -11.89 -23.05
N ILE A 2 0.21 -11.74 -23.60
CA ILE A 2 -1.02 -12.35 -23.04
C ILE A 2 -1.39 -13.58 -23.88
N ASN A 3 -1.63 -14.73 -23.24
CA ASN A 3 -2.13 -15.92 -23.94
C ASN A 3 -3.62 -15.75 -24.26
N LEU A 4 -3.94 -15.32 -25.48
CA LEU A 4 -5.33 -15.07 -25.91
C LEU A 4 -6.18 -16.33 -25.97
N ALA A 5 -5.58 -17.51 -26.18
CA ALA A 5 -6.33 -18.76 -26.18
C ALA A 5 -6.90 -19.08 -24.80
N ALA A 6 -6.15 -18.75 -23.74
CA ALA A 6 -6.56 -18.88 -22.35
C ALA A 6 -7.37 -17.67 -21.82
N ASN A 7 -7.26 -16.50 -22.46
CA ASN A 7 -7.83 -15.23 -21.99
C ASN A 7 -8.81 -14.61 -23.01
N ARG A 8 -9.64 -15.42 -23.67
CA ARG A 8 -10.50 -14.99 -24.79
C ARG A 8 -11.55 -13.93 -24.41
N ALA A 9 -11.87 -13.82 -23.12
CA ALA A 9 -12.85 -12.86 -22.62
C ALA A 9 -12.27 -11.44 -22.43
N PHE A 10 -10.95 -11.26 -22.50
CA PHE A 10 -10.33 -9.95 -22.35
C PHE A 10 -10.14 -9.24 -23.68
N ASP A 11 -10.60 -7.99 -23.74
CA ASP A 11 -10.28 -7.09 -24.85
C ASP A 11 -8.87 -6.52 -24.64
N VAL A 12 -7.92 -7.00 -25.43
CA VAL A 12 -6.50 -6.58 -25.39
C VAL A 12 -6.17 -5.50 -26.43
N SER A 13 -7.17 -4.88 -27.05
CA SER A 13 -6.96 -3.87 -28.12
C SER A 13 -6.23 -2.62 -27.62
N SER A 14 -6.37 -2.29 -26.34
CA SER A 14 -5.66 -1.20 -25.66
C SER A 14 -5.50 -1.50 -24.17
N TYR A 15 -4.62 -0.76 -23.48
CA TYR A 15 -4.51 -0.85 -22.02
C TYR A 15 -5.83 -0.51 -21.32
N MET A 16 -6.57 0.49 -21.80
CA MET A 16 -7.86 0.87 -21.21
C MET A 16 -8.91 -0.23 -21.44
N SER A 17 -8.95 -0.83 -22.62
CA SER A 17 -9.87 -1.96 -22.90
C SER A 17 -9.57 -3.17 -22.04
N LEU A 18 -8.29 -3.47 -21.83
CA LEU A 18 -7.85 -4.57 -20.98
C LEU A 18 -8.24 -4.30 -19.52
N LEU A 19 -7.95 -3.09 -19.02
CA LEU A 19 -8.32 -2.66 -17.68
C LEU A 19 -9.84 -2.78 -17.46
N LYS A 20 -10.65 -2.28 -18.39
CA LYS A 20 -12.11 -2.40 -18.35
C LYS A 20 -12.58 -3.85 -18.31
N SER A 21 -11.94 -4.74 -19.08
CA SER A 21 -12.27 -6.17 -19.10
C SER A 21 -11.97 -6.85 -17.75
N VAL A 22 -10.84 -6.51 -17.14
CA VAL A 22 -10.46 -6.98 -15.80
C VAL A 22 -11.44 -6.47 -14.75
N ILE A 23 -11.71 -5.15 -14.73
CA ILE A 23 -12.65 -4.53 -13.78
C ILE A 23 -14.03 -5.17 -13.89
N THR A 24 -14.53 -5.39 -15.11
CA THR A 24 -15.83 -6.04 -15.35
C THR A 24 -15.87 -7.46 -14.79
N THR A 25 -14.77 -8.20 -14.92
CA THR A 25 -14.66 -9.56 -14.37
C THR A 25 -14.66 -9.54 -12.84
N LEU A 26 -13.96 -8.58 -12.23
CA LEU A 26 -13.97 -8.37 -10.78
C LEU A 26 -15.35 -7.91 -10.28
N ALA A 27 -16.05 -7.08 -11.04
CA ALA A 27 -17.40 -6.63 -10.75
C ALA A 27 -18.38 -7.82 -10.70
N TYR A 28 -18.29 -8.73 -11.67
CA TYR A 28 -19.07 -9.97 -11.69
C TYR A 28 -18.81 -10.84 -10.43
N ARG A 29 -17.58 -10.80 -9.91
CA ARG A 29 -17.19 -11.48 -8.65
C ARG A 29 -17.42 -10.65 -7.39
N LYS A 30 -18.02 -9.46 -7.52
CA LYS A 30 -18.29 -8.51 -6.42
C LYS A 30 -17.03 -8.06 -5.67
N ILE A 31 -15.93 -7.90 -6.40
CA ILE A 31 -14.64 -7.42 -5.88
C ILE A 31 -14.50 -5.95 -6.25
N SER A 32 -14.33 -5.09 -5.24
CA SER A 32 -14.03 -3.67 -5.43
C SER A 32 -12.62 -3.45 -5.97
N VAL A 33 -12.41 -2.34 -6.67
CA VAL A 33 -11.15 -1.97 -7.31
C VAL A 33 -10.77 -0.55 -6.89
N MET A 34 -9.63 -0.42 -6.22
CA MET A 34 -8.89 0.83 -6.11
C MET A 34 -7.83 0.86 -7.21
N ILE A 35 -7.80 1.92 -8.02
CA ILE A 35 -6.81 2.06 -9.08
C ILE A 35 -5.66 2.92 -8.56
N SER A 36 -4.47 2.34 -8.42
CA SER A 36 -3.26 3.08 -8.03
C SER A 36 -2.58 3.69 -9.25
N ILE A 37 -2.24 4.98 -9.17
CA ILE A 37 -1.32 5.61 -10.12
C ILE A 37 0.12 5.28 -9.71
N HIS A 38 0.51 4.04 -9.99
CA HIS A 38 1.70 3.44 -9.40
C HIS A 38 3.02 3.95 -10.02
N SER A 39 3.01 4.31 -11.31
CA SER A 39 4.21 4.73 -12.01
C SER A 39 3.95 5.85 -13.01
N LEU A 40 4.92 6.75 -13.15
CA LEU A 40 4.91 7.83 -14.15
C LEU A 40 5.19 7.28 -15.56
N THR A 41 6.10 6.31 -15.66
CA THR A 41 6.41 5.60 -16.91
C THR A 41 6.64 4.12 -16.63
N PRO A 42 6.67 3.24 -17.64
CA PRO A 42 6.97 1.83 -17.42
C PRO A 42 8.36 1.54 -16.82
N GLN A 43 9.25 2.53 -16.77
CA GLN A 43 10.61 2.41 -16.22
C GLN A 43 10.83 3.26 -14.95
N SER A 44 9.83 4.05 -14.54
CA SER A 44 9.98 4.98 -13.42
C SER A 44 8.68 5.07 -12.62
N SER A 45 8.72 4.58 -11.38
CA SER A 45 7.64 4.81 -10.42
C SER A 45 7.43 6.31 -10.19
N GLY A 46 8.53 7.04 -10.05
CA GLY A 46 8.60 8.48 -9.78
C GLY A 46 8.39 8.78 -8.29
N GLY A 47 9.31 9.55 -7.68
CA GLY A 47 9.21 9.94 -6.26
C GLY A 47 8.23 11.09 -6.00
N ALA A 48 7.69 11.70 -7.04
CA ALA A 48 6.58 12.65 -6.98
C ALA A 48 5.57 12.35 -8.09
N TRP A 49 4.42 13.04 -8.10
CA TRP A 49 3.39 12.87 -9.13
C TRP A 49 3.74 13.49 -10.51
N PHE A 50 4.96 14.00 -10.66
CA PHE A 50 5.51 14.53 -11.90
C PHE A 50 7.03 14.41 -11.88
N ASN A 51 7.67 14.48 -13.04
CA ASN A 51 9.12 14.56 -13.18
C ASN A 51 9.50 15.26 -14.50
N GLY A 52 10.77 15.18 -14.91
CA GLY A 52 11.22 15.77 -16.19
C GLY A 52 10.59 15.16 -17.45
N ALA A 53 10.07 13.93 -17.38
CA ALA A 53 9.41 13.25 -18.50
C ALA A 53 7.88 13.39 -18.48
N ILE A 54 7.27 13.42 -17.29
CA ILE A 54 5.83 13.53 -17.09
C ILE A 54 5.53 14.83 -16.37
N SER A 55 4.91 15.77 -17.07
CA SER A 55 4.45 17.03 -16.47
C SER A 55 3.20 16.82 -15.62
N LYS A 56 2.91 17.79 -14.74
CA LYS A 56 1.66 17.84 -13.95
C LYS A 56 0.42 17.74 -14.86
N ASP A 57 0.42 18.43 -16.00
CA ASP A 57 -0.69 18.38 -16.97
C ASP A 57 -0.87 17.00 -17.60
N MET A 58 0.23 16.31 -17.92
CA MET A 58 0.18 14.94 -18.44
C MET A 58 -0.40 13.98 -17.39
N PHE A 59 0.01 14.14 -16.14
CA PHE A 59 -0.54 13.37 -15.03
C PHE A 59 -2.04 13.60 -14.87
N LEU A 60 -2.48 14.87 -14.82
CA LEU A 60 -3.91 15.21 -14.71
C LEU A 60 -4.72 14.73 -15.92
N LYS A 61 -4.12 14.68 -17.11
CA LYS A 61 -4.77 14.08 -18.29
C LYS A 61 -4.99 12.58 -18.12
N ALA A 62 -4.07 11.86 -17.48
CA ALA A 62 -4.28 10.45 -17.16
C ALA A 62 -5.43 10.26 -16.15
N ILE A 63 -5.52 11.14 -15.15
CA ILE A 63 -6.65 11.17 -14.20
C ILE A 63 -7.98 11.42 -14.92
N ASP A 64 -8.02 12.40 -15.84
CA ASP A 64 -9.20 12.69 -16.64
C ASP A 64 -9.64 11.48 -17.47
N MET A 65 -8.69 10.77 -18.09
CA MET A 65 -8.96 9.57 -18.88
C MET A 65 -9.57 8.47 -18.01
N LEU A 66 -8.96 8.15 -16.86
CA LEU A 66 -9.47 7.13 -15.96
C LEU A 66 -10.88 7.46 -15.46
N ALA A 67 -11.07 8.68 -14.95
CA ALA A 67 -12.37 9.11 -14.42
C ALA A 67 -13.45 9.15 -15.51
N SER A 68 -13.13 9.62 -16.72
CA SER A 68 -14.12 9.67 -17.81
C SER A 68 -14.50 8.29 -18.34
N GLU A 69 -13.54 7.36 -18.40
CA GLU A 69 -13.75 6.03 -18.96
C GLU A 69 -14.38 5.04 -17.96
N LEU A 70 -14.20 5.27 -16.65
CA LEU A 70 -14.58 4.33 -15.60
C LEU A 70 -15.63 4.87 -14.62
N CYS A 71 -15.96 6.17 -14.63
CA CYS A 71 -17.05 6.69 -13.80
C CYS A 71 -18.43 6.40 -14.42
N SER A 72 -18.90 5.17 -14.28
CA SER A 72 -20.24 4.79 -14.72
C SER A 72 -20.78 3.62 -13.89
N ALA A 73 -22.10 3.43 -13.93
CA ALA A 73 -22.75 2.29 -13.28
C ALA A 73 -22.26 0.92 -13.79
N HIS A 74 -21.63 0.86 -14.98
CA HIS A 74 -21.05 -0.37 -15.49
C HIS A 74 -19.79 -0.80 -14.71
N TYR A 75 -19.00 0.16 -14.25
CA TYR A 75 -17.79 -0.06 -13.44
C TYR A 75 -18.04 0.35 -11.98
N TRP A 76 -19.21 -0.01 -11.45
CA TRP A 76 -19.65 0.36 -10.10
C TRP A 76 -18.69 -0.05 -8.99
N ASN A 77 -17.87 -1.08 -9.25
CA ASN A 77 -16.92 -1.63 -8.29
C ASN A 77 -15.60 -0.84 -8.25
N VAL A 78 -15.40 0.16 -9.11
CA VAL A 78 -14.27 1.09 -8.98
C VAL A 78 -14.60 2.11 -7.91
N ILE A 79 -13.88 2.05 -6.79
CA ILE A 79 -14.15 2.88 -5.60
C ILE A 79 -13.39 4.20 -5.63
N GLY A 80 -12.38 4.34 -6.48
CA GLY A 80 -11.62 5.56 -6.63
C GLY A 80 -10.18 5.33 -7.04
N LEU A 81 -9.35 6.36 -6.83
CA LEU A 81 -7.94 6.36 -7.17
C LEU A 81 -7.09 6.49 -5.91
N ASP A 82 -6.06 5.65 -5.83
CA ASP A 82 -4.85 5.99 -5.10
C ASP A 82 -4.03 6.97 -5.96
N LEU A 83 -3.94 8.20 -5.46
CA LEU A 83 -3.60 9.38 -6.24
C LEU A 83 -2.15 9.35 -6.74
N LYS A 84 -1.23 8.73 -5.99
CA LYS A 84 0.16 8.50 -6.38
C LYS A 84 0.84 7.57 -5.38
N ASN A 85 1.35 6.46 -5.90
CA ASN A 85 2.13 5.51 -5.11
C ASN A 85 3.44 6.09 -4.59
N GLU A 86 3.73 5.91 -3.31
CA GLU A 86 5.03 6.13 -2.68
C GLU A 86 5.74 7.44 -3.09
N PRO A 87 5.20 8.62 -2.74
CA PRO A 87 5.79 9.91 -3.10
C PRO A 87 7.04 10.24 -2.23
N TYR A 88 8.10 9.44 -2.37
CA TYR A 88 9.31 9.50 -1.52
C TYR A 88 10.26 10.68 -1.81
N GLU A 89 10.08 11.41 -2.92
CA GLU A 89 10.81 12.66 -3.22
C GLU A 89 9.95 13.91 -2.92
N SER A 90 8.72 13.72 -2.45
CA SER A 90 7.80 14.81 -2.13
C SER A 90 7.92 15.30 -0.70
N THR A 91 7.46 16.54 -0.49
CA THR A 91 7.31 17.18 0.81
C THR A 91 5.82 17.23 1.19
N TRP A 92 5.51 17.71 2.40
CA TRP A 92 4.13 17.80 2.87
C TRP A 92 3.88 19.10 3.64
N GLY A 93 2.97 19.93 3.12
CA GLY A 93 2.47 21.14 3.77
C GLY A 93 3.45 22.32 3.81
N ASP A 94 4.51 22.30 3.00
CA ASP A 94 5.48 23.39 2.89
C ASP A 94 5.15 24.41 1.78
N ASN A 95 4.08 24.15 1.02
CA ASN A 95 3.66 24.93 -0.15
C ASN A 95 4.71 25.04 -1.26
N GLY A 96 5.71 24.17 -1.25
CA GLY A 96 6.73 24.08 -2.29
C GLY A 96 6.23 23.34 -3.54
N PRO A 97 7.04 23.33 -4.62
CA PRO A 97 6.68 22.64 -5.86
C PRO A 97 6.50 21.12 -5.69
N MET A 98 7.14 20.54 -4.67
CA MET A 98 7.13 19.11 -4.32
C MET A 98 6.10 18.76 -3.24
N ASP A 99 5.29 19.72 -2.79
CA ASP A 99 4.28 19.52 -1.75
C ASP A 99 3.19 18.56 -2.22
N PHE A 100 3.23 17.31 -1.75
CA PHE A 100 2.25 16.30 -2.13
C PHE A 100 0.90 16.54 -1.46
N HIS A 101 0.81 17.27 -0.34
CA HIS A 101 -0.48 17.64 0.21
C HIS A 101 -1.26 18.55 -0.77
N GLN A 102 -0.57 19.51 -1.40
CA GLN A 102 -1.16 20.28 -2.50
C GLN A 102 -1.41 19.43 -3.74
N GLY A 103 -0.46 18.55 -4.10
CA GLY A 103 -0.60 17.62 -5.22
C GLY A 103 -1.85 16.75 -5.11
N ALA A 104 -2.03 16.07 -3.98
CA ALA A 104 -3.20 15.25 -3.66
C ALA A 104 -4.49 16.06 -3.71
N THR A 105 -4.49 17.30 -3.20
CA THR A 105 -5.65 18.20 -3.31
C THR A 105 -6.01 18.49 -4.78
N ILE A 106 -5.02 18.82 -5.61
CA ILE A 106 -5.22 19.14 -7.03
C ILE A 106 -5.72 17.90 -7.79
N ILE A 107 -5.05 16.77 -7.62
CA ILE A 107 -5.37 15.51 -8.29
C ILE A 107 -6.76 15.01 -7.86
N GLY A 108 -7.01 14.97 -6.55
CA GLY A 108 -8.28 14.54 -5.97
C GLY A 108 -9.45 15.39 -6.44
N ASN A 109 -9.32 16.73 -6.40
CA ASN A 109 -10.36 17.63 -6.91
C ASN A 109 -10.60 17.47 -8.41
N ARG A 110 -9.54 17.23 -9.20
CA ARG A 110 -9.67 16.97 -10.65
C ARG A 110 -10.46 15.69 -10.89
N MET A 111 -10.11 14.60 -10.20
CA MET A 111 -10.82 13.33 -10.23
C MET A 111 -12.29 13.48 -9.83
N LEU A 112 -12.56 14.11 -8.68
CA LEU A 112 -13.92 14.28 -8.15
C LEU A 112 -14.79 15.18 -9.04
N SER A 113 -14.19 16.15 -9.75
CA SER A 113 -14.93 16.97 -10.72
C SER A 113 -15.50 16.14 -11.90
N LYS A 114 -14.91 14.98 -12.18
CA LYS A 114 -15.34 14.02 -13.22
C LYS A 114 -16.14 12.87 -12.63
N CYS A 115 -15.78 12.42 -11.43
CA CYS A 115 -16.45 11.34 -10.72
C CYS A 115 -16.69 11.69 -9.24
N PRO A 116 -17.81 12.38 -8.92
CA PRO A 116 -18.10 12.80 -7.55
C PRO A 116 -18.35 11.67 -6.54
N GLN A 117 -18.54 10.44 -7.02
CA GLN A 117 -18.82 9.25 -6.21
C GLN A 117 -17.56 8.45 -5.82
N TRP A 118 -16.40 8.79 -6.39
CA TRP A 118 -15.13 8.12 -6.08
C TRP A 118 -14.50 8.65 -4.81
N LEU A 119 -13.62 7.84 -4.22
CA LEU A 119 -12.79 8.19 -3.08
C LEU A 119 -11.37 8.54 -3.55
N ALA A 120 -10.77 9.53 -2.90
CA ALA A 120 -9.36 9.86 -3.06
C ALA A 120 -8.55 9.15 -1.96
N PHE A 121 -7.72 8.18 -2.36
CA PHE A 121 -6.79 7.50 -1.48
C PHE A 121 -5.44 8.23 -1.51
N VAL A 122 -4.96 8.63 -0.34
CA VAL A 122 -3.78 9.48 -0.18
C VAL A 122 -2.77 8.78 0.70
N GLU A 123 -1.64 8.39 0.10
CA GLU A 123 -0.49 7.87 0.82
C GLU A 123 0.30 8.98 1.53
N GLY A 124 1.27 8.59 2.35
CA GLY A 124 2.23 9.47 3.01
C GLY A 124 3.47 9.77 2.18
N VAL A 125 4.27 10.73 2.64
CA VAL A 125 5.62 10.99 2.11
C VAL A 125 6.64 10.24 2.96
N VAL A 126 7.91 10.65 2.93
CA VAL A 126 8.97 10.09 3.79
C VAL A 126 9.75 11.18 4.48
N ALA A 127 10.14 10.93 5.73
CA ALA A 127 11.15 11.71 6.42
C ALA A 127 11.89 10.86 7.47
N ALA A 128 12.98 11.43 7.98
CA ALA A 128 13.66 10.89 9.15
C ALA A 128 12.93 11.32 10.42
N HIS A 129 12.69 10.36 11.30
CA HIS A 129 11.92 10.55 12.52
C HIS A 129 12.58 9.88 13.72
N GLU A 130 12.21 10.37 14.90
CA GLU A 130 12.51 9.73 16.17
C GLU A 130 11.20 9.23 16.78
N VAL A 131 11.23 8.03 17.36
CA VAL A 131 10.11 7.50 18.14
C VAL A 131 10.63 6.98 19.47
N GLU A 132 9.94 7.36 20.55
CA GLU A 132 10.20 6.87 21.89
C GLU A 132 9.38 5.61 22.15
N ILE A 133 10.06 4.50 22.42
CA ILE A 133 9.40 3.22 22.67
C ILE A 133 10.11 2.51 23.82
N ASP A 134 9.39 2.34 24.93
CA ASP A 134 9.89 1.72 26.16
C ASP A 134 11.14 2.42 26.72
N GLY A 135 11.08 3.75 26.84
CA GLY A 135 12.17 4.58 27.37
C GLY A 135 13.43 4.61 26.51
N ASN A 136 13.32 4.22 25.23
CA ASN A 136 14.41 4.21 24.28
C ASN A 136 13.99 4.96 23.01
N THR A 137 14.85 5.89 22.57
CA THR A 137 14.72 6.60 21.30
C THR A 137 15.21 5.73 20.14
N TYR A 138 14.41 5.66 19.07
CA TYR A 138 14.76 5.01 17.81
C TYR A 138 14.69 6.02 16.68
N ASN A 139 15.78 6.11 15.93
CA ASN A 139 15.82 6.87 14.69
C ASN A 139 15.45 5.94 13.54
N PHE A 140 14.51 6.38 12.72
CA PHE A 140 14.05 5.62 11.57
C PHE A 140 13.72 6.54 10.41
N TYR A 141 13.61 5.94 9.23
CA TYR A 141 13.09 6.59 8.05
C TYR A 141 11.75 5.95 7.73
N ASP A 142 10.74 6.76 7.40
CA ASP A 142 9.43 6.22 7.03
C ASP A 142 9.54 5.22 5.88
N TRP A 143 8.62 4.25 5.85
CA TRP A 143 8.36 3.54 4.61
C TRP A 143 7.91 4.54 3.56
N TRP A 144 8.32 4.32 2.30
CA TRP A 144 7.78 5.10 1.20
C TRP A 144 6.27 4.94 1.18
N GLY A 145 5.52 6.04 1.06
CA GLY A 145 4.05 6.00 1.20
C GLY A 145 3.55 5.96 2.64
N GLY A 146 4.41 5.86 3.65
CA GLY A 146 4.01 5.66 5.05
C GLY A 146 3.92 6.93 5.91
N GLY A 147 4.69 7.98 5.60
CA GLY A 147 4.84 9.15 6.47
C GLY A 147 3.65 10.12 6.40
N LEU A 148 2.70 9.98 7.33
CA LEU A 148 1.51 10.82 7.46
C LEU A 148 1.49 11.69 8.72
N GLN A 149 2.61 11.85 9.43
CA GLN A 149 2.73 12.62 10.68
C GLN A 149 2.31 14.09 10.55
N ARG A 150 2.33 14.63 9.34
CA ARG A 150 1.89 16.01 9.02
C ARG A 150 0.51 16.08 8.35
N ALA A 151 -0.16 14.94 8.21
CA ALA A 151 -1.53 14.90 7.74
C ALA A 151 -2.43 15.69 8.70
N LYS A 152 -3.35 16.46 8.13
CA LYS A 152 -4.41 17.15 8.86
C LYS A 152 -5.74 16.54 8.45
N GLU A 153 -6.77 16.72 9.25
CA GLU A 153 -8.12 16.25 8.95
C GLU A 153 -8.61 16.83 7.61
N PHE A 154 -8.71 15.97 6.59
CA PHE A 154 -9.34 16.26 5.30
C PHE A 154 -10.28 15.11 4.94
N PRO A 155 -11.36 15.36 4.16
CA PRO A 155 -12.29 14.32 3.73
C PRO A 155 -11.67 13.45 2.61
N VAL A 156 -10.65 12.66 2.97
CA VAL A 156 -9.94 11.70 2.13
C VAL A 156 -9.87 10.34 2.83
N VAL A 157 -9.45 9.31 2.10
CA VAL A 157 -9.04 8.04 2.70
C VAL A 157 -7.51 8.03 2.75
N TYR A 158 -6.93 7.80 3.92
CA TYR A 158 -5.49 7.63 4.04
C TYR A 158 -5.09 6.20 3.69
N ALA A 159 -4.06 6.07 2.84
CA ALA A 159 -3.62 4.80 2.28
C ALA A 159 -2.15 4.45 2.60
N PRO A 160 -1.67 4.54 3.85
CA PRO A 160 -0.24 4.41 4.14
C PRO A 160 0.32 3.02 3.83
N HIS A 161 1.62 2.97 3.52
CA HIS A 161 2.37 1.73 3.33
C HIS A 161 3.16 1.35 4.59
N TYR A 162 3.26 0.04 4.87
CA TYR A 162 4.09 -0.47 5.95
C TYR A 162 4.58 -1.89 5.66
N TYR A 163 5.89 -2.12 5.72
CA TYR A 163 6.48 -3.41 5.34
C TYR A 163 7.25 -4.09 6.48
N ASN A 164 7.68 -5.32 6.20
CA ASN A 164 8.50 -6.11 7.09
C ASN A 164 10.01 -6.05 6.69
N PRO A 165 10.92 -6.67 7.47
CA PRO A 165 12.36 -6.61 7.25
C PRO A 165 12.86 -7.13 5.90
N ALA A 166 12.05 -7.87 5.15
CA ALA A 166 12.44 -8.37 3.83
C ALA A 166 12.57 -7.25 2.79
N VAL A 167 11.77 -6.19 2.92
CA VAL A 167 11.86 -4.99 2.09
C VAL A 167 13.07 -4.15 2.53
N TYR A 168 13.15 -3.82 3.82
CA TYR A 168 14.30 -3.15 4.41
C TYR A 168 14.42 -3.47 5.91
N PRO A 169 15.62 -3.80 6.42
CA PRO A 169 15.80 -4.18 7.82
C PRO A 169 15.85 -2.95 8.74
N GLN A 170 14.69 -2.34 8.97
CA GLN A 170 14.54 -1.19 9.86
C GLN A 170 15.05 -1.51 11.28
N SER A 171 15.88 -0.64 11.83
CA SER A 171 16.59 -0.87 13.10
C SER A 171 15.65 -1.11 14.29
N TYR A 172 14.46 -0.50 14.30
CA TYR A 172 13.45 -0.66 15.35
C TYR A 172 12.84 -2.07 15.41
N LEU A 173 12.98 -2.89 14.35
CA LEU A 173 12.51 -4.28 14.32
C LEU A 173 13.48 -5.25 15.00
N PHE A 174 14.64 -4.75 15.45
CA PHE A 174 15.70 -5.56 16.05
C PHE A 174 16.17 -4.97 17.39
N GLY A 175 16.83 -5.83 18.18
CA GLY A 175 17.54 -5.40 19.37
C GLY A 175 18.75 -4.53 19.03
N LYS A 176 19.15 -3.67 19.97
CA LYS A 176 20.32 -2.79 19.82
C LYS A 176 21.60 -3.59 19.56
N GLY A 177 22.48 -3.02 18.73
CA GLY A 177 23.82 -3.54 18.44
C GLY A 177 24.05 -3.96 16.99
N GLY A 178 22.99 -4.06 16.17
CA GLY A 178 23.14 -4.25 14.73
C GLY A 178 23.73 -3.00 14.06
N VAL A 179 24.48 -3.21 12.98
CA VAL A 179 25.06 -2.13 12.17
C VAL A 179 24.64 -2.32 10.72
N VAL A 180 24.09 -1.26 10.11
CA VAL A 180 23.74 -1.25 8.68
C VAL A 180 25.02 -1.19 7.86
N GLY A 181 25.29 -2.25 7.09
CA GLY A 181 26.40 -2.32 6.15
C GLY A 181 26.17 -1.43 4.91
N GLY A 182 27.21 -1.24 4.09
CA GLY A 182 27.13 -0.37 2.90
C GLY A 182 26.13 -0.82 1.84
N ASN A 183 25.67 -2.08 1.90
CA ASN A 183 24.62 -2.61 1.05
C ASN A 183 23.23 -2.57 1.72
N GLY A 184 23.06 -1.94 2.89
CA GLY A 184 21.80 -1.88 3.63
C GLY A 184 21.51 -3.11 4.50
N ALA A 185 22.32 -4.17 4.45
CA ALA A 185 22.13 -5.34 5.31
C ALA A 185 22.43 -5.00 6.77
N MET A 186 21.60 -5.47 7.70
CA MET A 186 21.80 -5.26 9.13
C MET A 186 22.72 -6.36 9.68
N ILE A 187 23.98 -6.06 9.96
CA ILE A 187 24.94 -7.05 10.46
C ILE A 187 24.89 -7.12 11.99
N GLY A 188 24.86 -8.33 12.54
CA GLY A 188 24.88 -8.53 14.00
C GLY A 188 23.60 -8.11 14.71
N TYR A 189 22.46 -8.08 14.01
CA TYR A 189 21.16 -7.83 14.63
C TYR A 189 20.82 -8.90 15.69
N LYS A 190 19.92 -8.52 16.60
CA LYS A 190 19.34 -9.45 17.57
C LYS A 190 17.84 -9.52 17.34
N GLU A 191 17.32 -10.71 17.13
CA GLU A 191 15.86 -10.89 17.03
C GLU A 191 15.19 -10.62 18.38
N LEU A 192 13.96 -10.11 18.31
CA LEU A 192 13.20 -9.70 19.47
C LEU A 192 12.17 -10.78 19.86
N PRO A 193 11.84 -10.93 21.16
CA PRO A 193 10.68 -11.71 21.58
C PRO A 193 9.39 -11.03 21.11
N ASP A 194 8.31 -11.81 20.96
CA ASP A 194 7.03 -11.38 20.38
C ASP A 194 6.45 -10.14 21.03
N SER A 195 6.47 -10.05 22.36
CA SER A 195 5.93 -8.90 23.10
C SER A 195 6.62 -7.59 22.72
N VAL A 196 7.94 -7.62 22.58
CA VAL A 196 8.73 -6.45 22.21
C VAL A 196 8.55 -6.15 20.73
N LEU A 197 8.65 -7.15 19.84
CA LEU A 197 8.51 -6.93 18.40
C LEU A 197 7.12 -6.38 18.05
N ARG A 198 6.05 -6.92 18.64
CA ARG A 198 4.69 -6.40 18.48
C ARG A 198 4.57 -4.95 18.92
N GLN A 199 5.17 -4.59 20.07
CA GLN A 199 5.19 -3.20 20.54
C GLN A 199 5.93 -2.28 19.56
N ARG A 200 7.05 -2.72 18.97
CA ARG A 200 7.81 -1.94 17.98
C ARG A 200 6.99 -1.71 16.70
N VAL A 201 6.33 -2.75 16.19
CA VAL A 201 5.44 -2.63 15.02
C VAL A 201 4.29 -1.67 15.31
N SER A 202 3.58 -1.87 16.43
CA SER A 202 2.47 -1.01 16.84
C SER A 202 2.88 0.46 17.01
N ALA A 203 3.98 0.72 17.74
CA ALA A 203 4.41 2.09 18.02
C ALA A 203 4.93 2.82 16.78
N THR A 204 5.60 2.12 15.86
CA THR A 204 6.06 2.75 14.61
C THR A 204 4.93 2.97 13.62
N MET A 205 3.97 2.03 13.51
CA MET A 205 2.73 2.27 12.75
C MET A 205 1.96 3.47 13.33
N ASP A 206 1.77 3.54 14.65
CA ASP A 206 1.12 4.66 15.32
C ASP A 206 1.85 5.98 15.06
N SER A 207 3.18 5.95 15.15
CA SER A 207 4.03 7.12 14.88
C SER A 207 3.97 7.58 13.43
N MET A 208 3.82 6.69 12.44
CA MET A 208 3.79 7.06 11.02
C MET A 208 2.39 7.55 10.59
N PHE A 209 1.34 6.83 11.00
CA PHE A 209 -0.03 7.07 10.51
C PHE A 209 -1.14 6.57 11.45
N GLY A 210 -0.87 5.64 12.36
CA GLY A 210 -1.90 5.02 13.19
C GLY A 210 -2.58 5.98 14.15
N PHE A 211 -1.97 7.12 14.48
CA PHE A 211 -2.65 8.17 15.24
C PHE A 211 -3.93 8.69 14.55
N LEU A 212 -4.04 8.58 13.21
CA LEU A 212 -5.22 8.99 12.43
C LEU A 212 -6.45 8.12 12.73
N THR A 213 -6.27 6.90 13.24
CA THR A 213 -7.39 6.00 13.58
C THR A 213 -8.07 6.37 14.90
N LYS A 214 -7.46 7.25 15.70
CA LYS A 214 -7.93 7.61 17.05
C LYS A 214 -9.10 8.61 17.04
N SER A 215 -9.13 9.53 16.09
CA SER A 215 -10.22 10.51 15.97
C SER A 215 -11.34 10.05 15.04
N GLN A 216 -11.04 9.13 14.11
CA GLN A 216 -11.98 8.59 13.11
C GLN A 216 -12.59 9.64 12.16
N ASP A 217 -11.94 10.81 12.00
CA ASP A 217 -12.37 11.83 11.04
C ASP A 217 -12.03 11.47 9.59
N ALA A 218 -11.18 10.47 9.39
CA ALA A 218 -10.83 9.89 8.10
C ALA A 218 -10.69 8.37 8.22
N ALA A 219 -10.93 7.66 7.12
CA ALA A 219 -10.69 6.22 7.04
C ALA A 219 -9.19 5.95 6.76
N VAL A 220 -8.62 4.94 7.43
CA VAL A 220 -7.24 4.48 7.20
C VAL A 220 -7.27 3.05 6.70
N VAL A 221 -6.79 2.83 5.47
CA VAL A 221 -6.59 1.51 4.84
C VAL A 221 -5.11 1.37 4.54
N LEU A 222 -4.47 0.24 4.81
CA LEU A 222 -3.07 0.12 4.36
C LEU A 222 -3.04 -0.05 2.83
N GLY A 223 -2.41 0.90 2.14
CA GLY A 223 -2.28 0.89 0.67
C GLY A 223 -1.44 -0.28 0.19
N GLU A 224 -0.39 -0.61 0.95
CA GLU A 224 0.39 -1.83 0.83
C GLU A 224 0.91 -2.28 2.19
N PHE A 225 0.91 -3.59 2.41
CA PHE A 225 1.65 -4.21 3.50
C PHE A 225 2.09 -5.63 3.12
N GLY A 226 3.18 -6.11 3.72
CA GLY A 226 3.66 -7.47 3.47
C GLY A 226 5.16 -7.53 3.30
N GLY A 227 5.60 -8.49 2.49
CA GLY A 227 6.98 -8.91 2.36
C GLY A 227 7.10 -10.41 2.09
N LEU A 228 8.27 -10.99 2.38
CA LEU A 228 8.38 -12.44 2.55
C LEU A 228 7.56 -12.90 3.76
N TYR A 229 7.12 -14.16 3.75
CA TYR A 229 6.39 -14.76 4.85
C TYR A 229 6.79 -16.22 5.10
N ALA A 230 6.48 -17.14 4.19
CA ALA A 230 6.79 -18.56 4.33
C ALA A 230 8.29 -18.84 4.12
N GLN A 231 8.97 -17.98 3.35
CA GLN A 231 10.40 -18.13 3.06
C GLN A 231 11.32 -17.48 4.11
N ASP A 232 10.80 -17.03 5.25
CA ASP A 232 11.58 -16.33 6.27
C ASP A 232 12.72 -17.20 6.84
N LEU A 233 13.97 -16.77 6.62
CA LEU A 233 15.18 -17.46 7.09
C LEU A 233 15.66 -16.99 8.47
N HIS A 234 14.98 -16.02 9.10
CA HIS A 234 15.32 -15.63 10.46
C HIS A 234 15.09 -16.80 11.44
N PRO A 235 16.03 -17.13 12.33
CA PRO A 235 15.86 -18.15 13.37
C PRO A 235 14.56 -18.02 14.19
N MET A 236 14.17 -16.81 14.61
CA MET A 236 12.90 -16.60 15.32
C MET A 236 11.75 -16.20 14.37
N LYS A 237 11.92 -16.29 13.05
CA LYS A 237 10.91 -15.90 12.06
C LYS A 237 10.45 -14.45 12.20
N THR A 238 11.40 -13.53 12.41
CA THR A 238 11.12 -12.11 12.62
C THR A 238 10.34 -11.48 11.46
N THR A 239 10.66 -11.79 10.21
CA THR A 239 9.96 -11.24 9.04
C THR A 239 8.50 -11.67 9.02
N LYS A 240 8.23 -12.97 9.21
CA LYS A 240 6.88 -13.53 9.31
C LYS A 240 6.09 -12.87 10.45
N ARG A 241 6.69 -12.80 11.65
CA ARG A 241 6.05 -12.23 12.84
C ARG A 241 5.73 -10.74 12.69
N CYS A 242 6.57 -9.97 12.00
CA CYS A 242 6.26 -8.57 11.67
C CYS A 242 4.96 -8.46 10.88
N THR A 243 4.77 -9.30 9.85
CA THR A 243 3.51 -9.34 9.09
C THR A 243 2.32 -9.74 9.97
N ASP A 244 2.48 -10.75 10.83
CA ASP A 244 1.42 -11.15 11.77
C ASP A 244 1.02 -10.00 12.71
N PHE A 245 1.99 -9.23 13.21
CA PHE A 245 1.72 -8.08 14.07
C PHE A 245 1.15 -6.89 13.30
N THR A 246 1.57 -6.64 12.06
CA THR A 246 0.92 -5.64 11.20
C THR A 246 -0.54 -5.99 10.97
N VAL A 247 -0.86 -7.25 10.67
CA VAL A 247 -2.27 -7.71 10.55
C VAL A 247 -3.03 -7.47 11.87
N GLN A 248 -2.43 -7.79 13.02
CA GLN A 248 -3.06 -7.51 14.33
C GLN A 248 -3.31 -6.01 14.57
N GLU A 249 -2.44 -5.13 14.07
CA GLU A 249 -2.65 -3.68 14.16
C GLU A 249 -3.77 -3.21 13.22
N ILE A 250 -3.85 -3.72 11.99
CA ILE A 250 -4.96 -3.43 11.06
C ILE A 250 -6.32 -3.84 11.65
N MET A 251 -6.36 -4.87 12.50
CA MET A 251 -7.58 -5.32 13.18
C MET A 251 -8.06 -4.36 14.29
N ARG A 252 -7.27 -3.35 14.66
CA ARG A 252 -7.67 -2.39 15.70
C ARG A 252 -8.73 -1.40 15.19
N PRO A 253 -9.59 -0.85 16.08
CA PRO A 253 -10.58 0.14 15.70
C PRO A 253 -9.98 1.33 14.92
N GLY A 254 -10.72 1.81 13.93
CA GLY A 254 -10.38 2.97 13.09
C GLY A 254 -9.58 2.64 11.82
N TYR A 255 -9.00 1.45 11.71
CA TYR A 255 -8.57 0.90 10.42
C TYR A 255 -9.75 0.28 9.66
N VAL A 256 -9.75 0.38 8.33
CA VAL A 256 -10.79 -0.18 7.46
C VAL A 256 -10.30 -1.31 6.55
N GLY A 257 -9.03 -1.73 6.70
CA GLY A 257 -8.45 -2.90 6.04
C GLY A 257 -7.05 -2.64 5.51
N GLY A 258 -6.65 -3.43 4.52
CA GLY A 258 -5.40 -3.22 3.80
C GLY A 258 -5.29 -4.09 2.55
N TYR A 259 -4.41 -3.69 1.63
CA TYR A 259 -4.05 -4.45 0.45
C TYR A 259 -2.69 -5.11 0.68
N VAL A 260 -2.63 -6.44 0.63
CA VAL A 260 -1.37 -7.17 0.78
C VAL A 260 -0.52 -7.00 -0.48
N TRP A 261 0.76 -6.69 -0.32
CA TRP A 261 1.77 -6.75 -1.38
C TRP A 261 2.57 -8.06 -1.27
N SER A 262 2.34 -9.03 -2.16
CA SER A 262 1.33 -9.00 -3.23
C SER A 262 0.71 -10.37 -3.52
N MET A 263 -0.33 -10.38 -4.36
CA MET A 263 -0.85 -11.61 -4.95
C MET A 263 0.19 -12.27 -5.86
N ASN A 264 0.99 -11.48 -6.56
CA ASN A 264 1.94 -11.92 -7.56
C ASN A 264 3.14 -12.63 -6.91
N PRO A 265 3.51 -13.83 -7.38
CA PRO A 265 4.60 -14.61 -6.79
C PRO A 265 6.00 -14.04 -7.06
N GLU A 266 6.15 -13.20 -8.10
CA GLU A 266 7.41 -12.59 -8.49
C GLU A 266 7.73 -11.26 -7.80
N SER A 267 6.90 -10.80 -6.86
CA SER A 267 7.22 -9.64 -6.02
C SER A 267 8.57 -9.85 -5.33
N ALA A 268 9.50 -8.92 -5.54
CA ALA A 268 10.89 -9.07 -5.14
C ALA A 268 11.23 -8.28 -3.87
N TYR A 269 12.00 -8.92 -2.99
CA TYR A 269 12.44 -8.41 -1.70
C TYR A 269 13.96 -8.53 -1.57
N GLN A 270 14.56 -7.61 -0.83
CA GLN A 270 16.01 -7.41 -0.86
C GLN A 270 16.75 -8.12 0.28
N PHE A 271 16.08 -8.58 1.32
CA PHE A 271 16.75 -9.12 2.51
C PHE A 271 16.13 -10.43 3.01
N ASN A 272 16.95 -11.46 3.21
CA ASN A 272 16.52 -12.71 3.86
C ASN A 272 17.73 -13.59 4.30
N PRO A 273 18.02 -13.71 5.62
CA PRO A 273 17.50 -12.85 6.68
C PRO A 273 18.12 -11.45 6.58
N SER A 274 17.87 -10.56 7.56
CA SER A 274 18.18 -9.14 7.46
C SER A 274 19.67 -8.77 7.30
N ASP A 275 20.59 -9.70 7.53
CA ASP A 275 22.03 -9.54 7.29
C ASP A 275 22.48 -9.95 5.87
N THR A 276 21.56 -10.49 5.08
CA THR A 276 21.83 -11.06 3.76
C THR A 276 21.01 -10.34 2.70
N ARG A 277 21.67 -9.47 1.94
CA ARG A 277 21.06 -8.83 0.77
C ARG A 277 21.04 -9.77 -0.43
N GLY A 278 19.92 -9.83 -1.13
CA GLY A 278 19.73 -10.67 -2.31
C GLY A 278 18.53 -10.25 -3.13
N ASN A 279 17.99 -11.21 -3.89
CA ASN A 279 16.73 -11.08 -4.62
C ASN A 279 15.87 -12.30 -4.29
N PHE A 280 14.90 -12.10 -3.42
CA PHE A 280 13.98 -13.12 -2.95
C PHE A 280 12.59 -12.80 -3.47
N VAL A 281 11.82 -13.81 -3.90
CA VAL A 281 10.49 -13.58 -4.46
C VAL A 281 9.44 -14.39 -3.72
N GLU A 282 8.34 -13.76 -3.36
CA GLU A 282 7.20 -14.41 -2.73
C GLU A 282 5.93 -13.60 -2.97
N GLY A 283 4.80 -14.29 -3.04
CA GLY A 283 3.48 -13.68 -3.02
C GLY A 283 2.47 -14.63 -2.41
N VAL A 284 1.19 -14.24 -2.44
CA VAL A 284 0.08 -15.10 -2.00
C VAL A 284 -0.12 -16.28 -2.97
N LEU A 285 0.25 -16.13 -4.24
CA LEU A 285 0.40 -17.25 -5.17
C LEU A 285 1.84 -17.79 -5.14
N ASN A 286 2.01 -19.04 -5.57
CA ASN A 286 3.31 -19.62 -5.87
C ASN A 286 3.75 -19.26 -7.30
N LEU A 287 5.04 -19.45 -7.61
CA LEU A 287 5.64 -19.07 -8.91
C LEU A 287 5.01 -19.75 -10.15
N ASP A 288 4.22 -20.81 -9.95
CA ASP A 288 3.46 -21.44 -11.01
C ASP A 288 2.22 -20.63 -11.43
N TRP A 289 1.89 -19.55 -10.72
CA TRP A 289 0.71 -18.70 -10.92
C TRP A 289 -0.64 -19.42 -10.78
N LEU A 290 -0.64 -20.62 -10.21
CA LEU A 290 -1.80 -21.51 -10.13
C LEU A 290 -2.07 -21.97 -8.70
N THR A 291 -1.03 -22.32 -7.95
CA THR A 291 -1.15 -22.79 -6.58
C THR A 291 -0.97 -21.64 -5.59
N VAL A 292 -1.65 -21.76 -4.45
CA VAL A 292 -1.65 -20.74 -3.40
C VAL A 292 -0.54 -21.05 -2.40
N ASN A 293 0.18 -20.01 -1.95
CA ASN A 293 1.01 -20.07 -0.76
C ASN A 293 0.08 -20.09 0.47
N THR A 294 -0.30 -21.29 0.91
CA THR A 294 -1.30 -21.45 1.99
C THR A 294 -0.84 -20.89 3.33
N GLU A 295 0.47 -20.87 3.58
CA GLU A 295 1.02 -20.29 4.81
C GLU A 295 0.85 -18.77 4.81
N PHE A 296 1.20 -18.09 3.70
CA PHE A 296 1.01 -16.65 3.58
C PHE A 296 -0.48 -16.27 3.56
N LEU A 297 -1.33 -17.03 2.85
CA LEU A 297 -2.77 -16.78 2.87
C LEU A 297 -3.36 -16.91 4.29
N ALA A 298 -2.89 -17.87 5.09
CA ALA A 298 -3.34 -18.04 6.47
C ALA A 298 -3.00 -16.84 7.37
N ALA A 299 -1.92 -16.11 7.07
CA ALA A 299 -1.54 -14.88 7.78
C ALA A 299 -2.60 -13.77 7.65
N LEU A 300 -3.31 -13.75 6.53
CA LEU A 300 -4.31 -12.72 6.19
C LEU A 300 -5.70 -13.05 6.73
N LYS A 301 -5.95 -14.31 7.07
CA LYS A 301 -7.24 -14.80 7.58
C LYS A 301 -7.83 -14.02 8.76
N PRO A 302 -7.04 -13.45 9.70
CA PRO A 302 -7.61 -12.59 10.75
C PRO A 302 -8.43 -11.42 10.20
N LEU A 303 -8.10 -10.90 9.01
CA LEU A 303 -8.82 -9.80 8.37
C LEU A 303 -10.29 -10.16 8.04
N ASP A 304 -10.63 -11.45 7.91
CA ASP A 304 -12.02 -11.92 7.74
C ASP A 304 -12.91 -11.58 8.95
N GLN A 305 -12.31 -11.21 10.09
CA GLN A 305 -13.01 -10.86 11.33
C GLN A 305 -13.12 -9.36 11.56
N MET A 306 -12.73 -8.53 10.58
CA MET A 306 -12.81 -7.08 10.73
C MET A 306 -14.26 -6.65 11.01
N ALA A 307 -14.39 -5.65 11.89
CA ALA A 307 -15.68 -5.06 12.18
C ALA A 307 -16.31 -4.52 10.89
N ASP A 308 -17.62 -4.72 10.72
CA ASP A 308 -18.40 -4.26 9.57
C ASP A 308 -17.95 -4.82 8.20
N LEU A 309 -17.09 -5.84 8.17
CA LEU A 309 -16.70 -6.52 6.94
C LEU A 309 -17.95 -7.13 6.28
N LYS A 310 -18.27 -6.61 5.10
CA LYS A 310 -19.42 -7.05 4.29
C LYS A 310 -19.05 -7.00 2.82
N MET A 311 -19.70 -7.86 2.04
CA MET A 311 -19.62 -7.80 0.60
C MET A 311 -20.01 -6.40 0.12
N PHE A 312 -19.27 -5.89 -0.86
CA PHE A 312 -19.52 -4.55 -1.39
C PHE A 312 -20.98 -4.44 -1.86
N PRO A 313 -21.73 -3.42 -1.40
CA PRO A 313 -23.16 -3.36 -1.62
C PRO A 313 -23.49 -3.08 -3.09
N CYS A 314 -24.63 -3.59 -3.55
CA CYS A 314 -25.24 -3.07 -4.78
C CYS A 314 -25.88 -1.72 -4.43
N PHE A 315 -25.54 -0.66 -5.17
CA PHE A 315 -26.21 0.62 -5.03
C PHE A 315 -27.51 0.59 -5.83
N ASP A 316 -28.64 0.75 -5.16
CA ASP A 316 -29.94 0.86 -5.83
C ASP A 316 -29.94 2.11 -6.71
N LYS A 317 -30.25 1.94 -7.99
CA LYS A 317 -30.48 3.07 -8.89
C LYS A 317 -31.81 3.72 -8.47
N PRO A 318 -31.85 5.02 -8.12
CA PRO A 318 -33.13 5.69 -7.92
C PRO A 318 -33.97 5.51 -9.19
N ALA A 319 -35.25 5.13 -9.03
CA ALA A 319 -36.16 5.11 -10.16
C ALA A 319 -36.09 6.48 -10.85
N SER A 320 -35.76 6.48 -12.13
CA SER A 320 -35.80 7.70 -12.93
C SER A 320 -37.22 8.29 -12.84
N PRO A 321 -37.35 9.60 -12.58
CA PRO A 321 -38.67 10.25 -12.52
C PRO A 321 -39.45 10.14 -13.84
#